data_AF-M2S601-F1
#
_entry.id   AF-M2S601-F1
#
_cell.length_a   1.000
_cell.length_b   1.000
_cell.length_c   1.000
_cell.angle_alpha   90.00
_cell.angle_beta   90.00
_cell.angle_gamma   90.00
#
_symmetry.space_group_name_H-M   'P 1'
#
loop_
_entity.id
_entity.type
_entity.pdbx_description
1 polymer ?
#
loop_
_entity_poly.entity_id
_entity_poly.type
_entity_poly.pdbx_seq_one_letter_code
_entity_poly.pdbx_strand_id
1 'polypeptide(L)'
;MLQPSTYYSDSNYIYSTDGLQLTNASEISIDSSIQRPIKHSFLNPDLSKKHNTLTFILCFLLGVCYNFHGNITAGASIEIGTKLGEVSLFYYLPNLFYLSNGTTIAFLVLLSFVTPKYPYFSFSCISLIGQYVLTFVMIPLFPPVMKLFNHLDQNTMHTVQSIAISVLSLINGCLSAINFSTFIYISSTLSPQHLIAYMVGSSGGPFLASLINLIDTTSTESNKWVYLIIVCVGVLIAPLIIIVYFFFCYKTIPHFHSLFHITEETSFLSINNRIPSRLRRLFLSTKASLLEIKNVVVTLKYSALSLLLVSICSSYIYPGILNNFSVTTVTYDGRVVDNPHYTYHLNLVTFVFTAFDLIGSILTFLPIEPSKKSLLGSSITRLTIFTLFCSVINIGNLFVINDNENDPLVQSTGYFFGFINIVCALLLGITQGYLVTHSILKISKHVEEKVGTNVTLIIISLGSIIGTTIQIMVLSICSAL
;
A
#
# COMPACT_ATOMS: atom_id res chain seq x y z
N MET A 1 -20.07 41.33 -31.31
CA MET A 1 -18.88 42.13 -30.95
C MET A 1 -18.88 42.29 -29.44
N LEU A 2 -18.02 41.52 -28.77
CA LEU A 2 -17.81 41.56 -27.33
C LEU A 2 -16.31 41.57 -27.13
N GLN A 3 -15.82 42.60 -26.43
CA GLN A 3 -14.41 42.83 -26.13
C GLN A 3 -13.86 41.73 -25.21
N PRO A 4 -12.62 41.27 -25.42
CA PRO A 4 -11.93 40.43 -24.45
C PRO A 4 -11.28 41.31 -23.37
N SER A 5 -11.58 41.03 -22.09
CA SER A 5 -10.93 41.63 -20.93
C SER A 5 -9.57 40.97 -20.66
N THR A 6 -8.56 41.83 -20.57
CA THR A 6 -7.15 41.61 -20.18
C THR A 6 -6.96 41.46 -18.66
N TYR A 7 -5.73 41.08 -18.27
CA TYR A 7 -5.08 41.02 -16.94
C TYR A 7 -5.18 39.65 -16.20
N TYR A 8 -4.10 38.97 -15.79
CA TYR A 8 -2.75 39.38 -15.38
C TYR A 8 -1.61 38.54 -16.00
N SER A 9 -0.55 39.22 -16.46
CA SER A 9 0.78 38.66 -16.73
C SER A 9 1.76 39.22 -15.71
N ASP A 10 2.26 38.39 -14.80
CA ASP A 10 3.45 38.70 -14.00
C ASP A 10 4.60 37.84 -14.51
N SER A 11 5.21 38.33 -15.58
CA SER A 11 6.47 37.84 -16.14
C SER A 11 7.64 38.56 -15.46
N ASN A 12 8.23 37.95 -14.44
CA ASN A 12 9.60 38.29 -14.01
C ASN A 12 10.56 37.26 -14.61
N TYR A 13 10.81 37.35 -15.91
CA TYR A 13 11.96 36.72 -16.55
C TYR A 13 12.98 37.81 -16.86
N ILE A 14 14.02 37.92 -16.02
CA ILE A 14 15.25 38.58 -16.40
C ILE A 14 16.05 37.55 -17.19
N TYR A 15 16.09 37.70 -18.51
CA TYR A 15 17.09 37.03 -19.34
C TYR A 15 18.41 37.77 -19.16
N SER A 16 19.36 37.19 -18.41
CA SER A 16 20.79 37.50 -18.58
C SER A 16 21.40 36.46 -19.50
N THR A 17 21.54 36.82 -20.77
CA THR A 17 22.46 36.19 -21.70
C THR A 17 23.88 36.53 -21.29
N ASP A 18 24.57 35.65 -20.55
CA ASP A 18 26.04 35.60 -20.54
C ASP A 18 26.56 34.28 -19.93
N GLY A 19 27.43 33.61 -20.68
CA GLY A 19 28.52 32.77 -20.16
C GLY A 19 28.18 31.38 -19.59
N LEU A 20 28.42 30.34 -20.40
CA LEU A 20 28.72 28.99 -19.91
C LEU A 20 29.94 29.07 -18.96
N GLN A 21 29.74 28.88 -17.65
CA GLN A 21 30.81 28.45 -16.75
C GLN A 21 30.36 27.17 -16.04
N LEU A 22 31.09 26.08 -16.31
CA LEU A 22 31.05 24.85 -15.52
C LEU A 22 31.61 25.16 -14.13
N THR A 23 30.73 25.34 -13.14
CA THR A 23 31.11 25.37 -11.74
C THR A 23 31.03 23.96 -11.13
N ASN A 24 32.06 23.62 -10.36
CA ASN A 24 32.28 22.32 -9.75
C ASN A 24 31.15 21.93 -8.77
N ALA A 25 30.82 20.64 -8.76
CA ALA A 25 29.76 20.03 -7.95
C ALA A 25 30.00 20.01 -6.42
N SER A 26 30.88 20.85 -5.89
CA SER A 26 31.22 20.91 -4.46
C SER A 26 30.78 22.19 -3.75
N GLU A 27 30.18 23.15 -4.44
CA GLU A 27 29.66 24.39 -3.83
C GLU A 27 28.20 24.62 -4.24
N ILE A 28 27.30 23.78 -3.73
CA ILE A 28 25.90 24.14 -3.61
C ILE A 28 25.73 24.68 -2.18
N SER A 29 26.10 25.94 -1.97
CA SER A 29 25.52 26.72 -0.89
C SER A 29 24.04 26.87 -1.24
N ILE A 30 23.18 26.33 -0.38
CA ILE A 30 21.73 26.38 -0.55
C ILE A 30 21.32 27.85 -0.43
N ASP A 31 21.07 28.47 -1.57
CA ASP A 31 20.52 29.80 -1.64
C ASP A 31 19.13 29.77 -0.99
N SER A 32 18.97 30.48 0.13
CA SER A 32 17.75 30.55 0.94
C SER A 32 16.59 31.25 0.22
N SER A 33 16.83 31.73 -1.00
CA SER A 33 15.89 32.40 -1.90
C SER A 33 14.90 31.46 -2.61
N ILE A 34 15.14 30.13 -2.59
CA ILE A 34 14.24 29.11 -3.18
C ILE A 34 13.28 28.49 -2.13
N GLN A 35 13.27 28.99 -0.89
CA GLN A 35 12.15 28.67 0.01
C GLN A 35 10.99 29.60 -0.29
N ARG A 36 10.00 29.12 -1.05
CA ARG A 36 8.69 29.79 -1.10
C ARG A 36 8.18 29.95 0.34
N PRO A 37 7.96 31.18 0.84
CA PRO A 37 7.27 31.37 2.11
C PRO A 37 5.79 31.13 1.87
N ILE A 38 5.39 29.86 1.78
CA ILE A 38 3.99 29.51 1.70
C ILE A 38 3.46 29.69 3.13
N LYS A 39 2.66 30.73 3.36
CA LYS A 39 1.67 30.72 4.45
C LYS A 39 0.77 29.52 4.16
N HIS A 40 1.13 28.36 4.69
CA HIS A 40 0.45 27.10 4.43
C HIS A 40 -0.95 27.16 5.02
N SER A 41 -1.91 27.54 4.17
CA SER A 41 -3.28 27.07 4.34
C SER A 41 -3.19 25.53 4.36
N PHE A 42 -3.53 24.92 5.49
CA PHE A 42 -3.56 23.47 5.64
C PHE A 42 -4.59 22.80 4.70
N LEU A 43 -5.58 23.57 4.25
CA LEU A 43 -6.59 23.21 3.25
C LEU A 43 -6.22 23.81 1.89
N ASN A 44 -6.77 23.27 0.80
CA ASN A 44 -6.54 23.85 -0.52
C ASN A 44 -7.26 25.22 -0.59
N PRO A 45 -6.54 26.34 -0.75
CA PRO A 45 -7.14 27.67 -0.78
C PRO A 45 -7.98 27.91 -2.05
N ASP A 46 -7.75 27.15 -3.11
CA ASP A 46 -8.44 27.25 -4.40
C ASP A 46 -9.80 26.51 -4.40
N LEU A 47 -10.08 25.77 -3.34
CA LEU A 47 -11.35 25.08 -3.13
C LEU A 47 -12.23 25.82 -2.11
N SER A 48 -13.53 25.90 -2.40
CA SER A 48 -14.51 26.33 -1.38
C SER A 48 -14.44 25.42 -0.15
N LYS A 49 -14.81 25.92 1.03
CA LYS A 49 -14.83 25.11 2.28
C LYS A 49 -15.62 23.81 2.10
N LYS A 50 -16.76 23.87 1.40
CA LYS A 50 -17.59 22.70 1.06
C LYS A 50 -16.83 21.71 0.18
N HIS A 51 -16.17 22.19 -0.88
CA HIS A 51 -15.43 21.31 -1.79
C HIS A 51 -14.22 20.67 -1.11
N ASN A 52 -13.48 21.42 -0.28
CA ASN A 52 -12.41 20.88 0.56
C ASN A 52 -12.89 19.73 1.45
N THR A 53 -14.03 19.88 2.12
CA THR A 53 -14.58 18.80 2.95
C THR A 53 -14.96 17.58 2.10
N LEU A 54 -15.59 17.79 0.94
CA LEU A 54 -16.00 16.69 0.06
C LEU A 54 -14.79 15.93 -0.50
N THR A 55 -13.75 16.63 -0.96
CA THR A 55 -12.52 16.02 -1.48
C THR A 55 -11.69 15.36 -0.38
N PHE A 56 -11.68 15.92 0.84
CA PHE A 56 -11.02 15.29 1.99
C PHE A 56 -11.65 13.94 2.33
N ILE A 57 -12.99 13.90 2.45
CA ILE A 57 -13.74 12.66 2.68
C ILE A 57 -13.49 11.67 1.53
N LEU A 58 -13.47 12.16 0.28
CA LEU A 58 -13.17 11.32 -0.87
C LEU A 58 -11.79 10.69 -0.79
N CYS A 59 -10.74 11.46 -0.48
CA CYS A 59 -9.38 10.95 -0.35
C CYS A 59 -9.30 9.87 0.74
N PHE A 60 -9.95 10.08 1.89
CA PHE A 60 -10.05 9.07 2.94
C PHE A 60 -10.74 7.79 2.44
N LEU A 61 -11.92 7.91 1.82
CA LEU A 61 -12.69 6.76 1.34
C LEU A 61 -11.98 5.99 0.21
N LEU A 62 -11.32 6.68 -0.71
CA LEU A 62 -10.49 6.06 -1.75
C LEU A 62 -9.29 5.31 -1.15
N GLY A 63 -8.68 5.87 -0.10
CA GLY A 63 -7.65 5.18 0.68
C GLY A 63 -8.18 3.90 1.31
N VAL A 64 -9.36 3.95 1.95
CA VAL A 64 -10.03 2.78 2.53
C VAL A 64 -10.24 1.72 1.45
N CYS A 65 -10.87 2.07 0.32
CA CYS A 65 -11.13 1.13 -0.77
C CYS A 65 -9.85 0.49 -1.35
N TYR A 66 -8.79 1.27 -1.55
CA TYR A 66 -7.54 0.84 -2.18
C TYR A 66 -6.96 -0.44 -1.56
N ASN A 67 -6.81 -0.46 -0.23
CA ASN A 67 -6.23 -1.60 0.49
C ASN A 67 -7.28 -2.56 1.06
N PHE A 68 -8.54 -2.14 1.22
CA PHE A 68 -9.61 -3.02 1.70
C PHE A 68 -9.83 -4.22 0.79
N HIS A 69 -9.96 -3.97 -0.52
CA HIS A 69 -10.17 -5.01 -1.53
C HIS A 69 -9.05 -6.06 -1.55
N GLY A 70 -7.79 -5.59 -1.46
CA GLY A 70 -6.64 -6.48 -1.39
C GLY A 70 -6.59 -7.33 -0.12
N ASN A 71 -6.90 -6.75 1.05
CA ASN A 71 -6.84 -7.49 2.31
C ASN A 71 -8.00 -8.47 2.50
N ILE A 72 -9.19 -8.16 2.00
CA ILE A 72 -10.28 -9.15 1.96
C ILE A 72 -9.91 -10.33 1.06
N THR A 73 -9.36 -10.06 -0.12
CA THR A 73 -8.89 -11.11 -1.05
C THR A 73 -7.78 -11.97 -0.42
N ALA A 74 -6.84 -11.34 0.29
CA ALA A 74 -5.79 -12.04 1.03
C ALA A 74 -6.36 -12.89 2.19
N GLY A 75 -7.33 -12.37 2.94
CA GLY A 75 -8.03 -13.11 4.00
C GLY A 75 -8.75 -14.36 3.49
N ALA A 76 -9.49 -14.24 2.39
CA ALA A 76 -10.14 -15.39 1.75
C ALA A 76 -9.11 -16.44 1.25
N SER A 77 -7.97 -15.97 0.75
CA SER A 77 -6.88 -16.86 0.32
C SER A 77 -6.25 -17.63 1.49
N ILE A 78 -6.21 -17.02 2.68
CA ILE A 78 -5.75 -17.68 3.90
C ILE A 78 -6.73 -18.79 4.31
N GLU A 79 -8.03 -18.51 4.33
CA GLU A 79 -9.04 -19.52 4.66
C GLU A 79 -9.03 -20.71 3.67
N ILE A 80 -8.80 -20.43 2.38
CA ILE A 80 -8.66 -21.48 1.38
C ILE A 80 -7.35 -22.24 1.63
N GLY A 81 -6.21 -21.55 1.77
CA GLY A 81 -4.92 -22.21 2.02
C GLY A 81 -4.91 -23.11 3.26
N THR A 82 -5.60 -22.73 4.35
CA THR A 82 -5.77 -23.59 5.52
C THR A 82 -6.60 -24.82 5.19
N LYS A 83 -7.74 -24.66 4.49
CA LYS A 83 -8.61 -25.76 4.09
C LYS A 83 -7.97 -26.73 3.08
N LEU A 84 -7.08 -26.24 2.23
CA LEU A 84 -6.34 -27.07 1.26
C LEU A 84 -5.10 -27.74 1.88
N GLY A 85 -4.69 -27.34 3.09
CA GLY A 85 -3.42 -27.80 3.69
C GLY A 85 -2.17 -27.27 2.98
N GLU A 86 -2.31 -26.30 2.08
CA GLU A 86 -1.23 -25.70 1.30
C GLU A 86 -0.77 -24.40 1.95
N VAL A 87 -0.03 -24.52 3.05
CA VAL A 87 0.54 -23.37 3.79
C VAL A 87 1.44 -22.50 2.89
N SER A 88 2.00 -23.09 1.84
CA SER A 88 2.81 -22.38 0.83
C SER A 88 2.08 -21.25 0.14
N LEU A 89 0.75 -21.32 0.04
CA LEU A 89 -0.08 -20.25 -0.51
C LEU A 89 -0.03 -18.97 0.35
N PHE A 90 0.21 -19.07 1.67
CA PHE A 90 0.24 -17.90 2.56
C PHE A 90 1.39 -16.94 2.29
N TYR A 91 2.54 -17.45 1.86
CA TYR A 91 3.71 -16.63 1.55
C TYR A 91 3.93 -16.43 0.05
N TYR A 92 3.42 -17.33 -0.82
CA TYR A 92 3.55 -17.19 -2.27
C TYR A 92 2.59 -16.15 -2.88
N LEU A 93 1.32 -16.11 -2.43
CA LEU A 93 0.32 -15.19 -2.98
C LEU A 93 0.63 -13.71 -2.75
N PRO A 94 1.08 -13.27 -1.55
CA PRO A 94 1.54 -11.90 -1.35
C PRO A 94 2.71 -11.53 -2.28
N ASN A 95 3.61 -12.46 -2.55
CA ASN A 95 4.74 -12.20 -3.45
C ASN A 95 4.30 -12.01 -4.90
N LEU A 96 3.36 -12.83 -5.40
CA LEU A 96 2.76 -12.62 -6.73
C LEU A 96 2.07 -11.25 -6.83
N PHE A 97 1.34 -10.87 -5.79
CA PHE A 97 0.72 -9.55 -5.70
C PHE A 97 1.77 -8.43 -5.80
N TYR A 98 2.84 -8.48 -4.99
CA TYR A 98 3.85 -7.43 -5.01
C TYR A 98 4.69 -7.41 -6.30
N LEU A 99 4.94 -8.57 -6.92
CA LEU A 99 5.61 -8.64 -8.22
C LEU A 99 4.77 -8.00 -9.34
N SER A 100 3.48 -8.35 -9.45
CA SER A 100 2.57 -7.75 -10.43
C SER A 100 2.35 -6.25 -10.15
N ASN A 101 2.25 -5.85 -8.88
CA ASN A 101 2.17 -4.45 -8.47
C ASN A 101 3.43 -3.66 -8.87
N GLY A 102 4.62 -4.17 -8.54
CA GLY A 102 5.89 -3.48 -8.83
C GLY A 102 6.21 -3.41 -10.32
N THR A 103 5.93 -4.47 -11.08
CA THR A 103 6.06 -4.44 -12.55
C THR A 103 5.10 -3.43 -13.18
N THR A 104 3.87 -3.37 -12.69
CA THR A 104 2.89 -2.36 -13.12
C THR A 104 3.37 -0.95 -12.77
N ILE A 105 3.83 -0.69 -11.55
CA ILE A 105 4.37 0.61 -11.15
C ILE A 105 5.56 1.03 -12.00
N ALA A 106 6.51 0.13 -12.28
CA ALA A 106 7.62 0.43 -13.18
C ALA A 106 7.12 0.85 -14.57
N PHE A 107 6.13 0.13 -15.11
CA PHE A 107 5.49 0.49 -16.36
C PHE A 107 4.75 1.84 -16.29
N LEU A 108 4.01 2.11 -15.22
CA LEU A 108 3.28 3.36 -15.02
C LEU A 108 4.21 4.57 -14.91
N VAL A 109 5.31 4.43 -14.16
CA VAL A 109 6.33 5.47 -14.03
C VAL A 109 6.95 5.75 -15.39
N LEU A 110 7.34 4.72 -16.14
CA LEU A 110 7.84 4.88 -17.51
C LEU A 110 6.80 5.60 -18.39
N LEU A 111 5.55 5.14 -18.38
CA LEU A 111 4.47 5.70 -19.19
C LEU A 111 4.18 7.17 -18.85
N SER A 112 4.31 7.56 -17.57
CA SER A 112 4.16 8.93 -17.10
C SER A 112 5.18 9.91 -17.71
N PHE A 113 6.32 9.42 -18.19
CA PHE A 113 7.35 10.22 -18.85
C PHE A 113 7.16 10.33 -20.36
N VAL A 114 6.46 9.37 -20.96
CA VAL A 114 6.24 9.32 -22.42
C VAL A 114 4.95 10.02 -22.80
N THR A 115 3.95 9.98 -21.92
CA THR A 115 2.59 10.39 -22.23
C THR A 115 2.23 11.68 -21.50
N PRO A 116 2.18 12.83 -22.19
CA PRO A 116 1.79 14.11 -21.57
C PRO A 116 0.31 14.17 -21.17
N LYS A 117 -0.53 13.29 -21.70
CA LYS A 117 -1.95 13.10 -21.32
C LYS A 117 -2.15 11.70 -20.78
N TYR A 118 -1.77 11.46 -19.53
CA TYR A 118 -2.02 10.18 -18.89
C TYR A 118 -3.51 10.11 -18.47
N PRO A 119 -4.30 9.10 -18.89
CA PRO A 119 -5.74 9.05 -18.64
C PRO A 119 -6.04 8.54 -17.21
N TYR A 120 -5.58 9.28 -16.20
CA TYR A 120 -5.73 8.96 -14.77
C TYR A 120 -7.18 8.61 -14.41
N PHE A 121 -8.16 9.33 -14.96
CA PHE A 121 -9.57 9.11 -14.62
C PHE A 121 -10.11 7.78 -15.13
N SER A 122 -9.95 7.48 -16.42
CA SER A 122 -10.46 6.23 -16.99
C SER A 122 -9.77 5.01 -16.37
N PHE A 123 -8.45 5.10 -16.14
CA PHE A 123 -7.71 4.02 -15.50
C PHE A 123 -8.15 3.80 -14.05
N SER A 124 -8.28 4.85 -13.23
CA SER A 124 -8.79 4.73 -11.86
C SER A 124 -10.22 4.17 -11.79
N CYS A 125 -11.10 4.55 -12.72
CA CYS A 125 -12.45 3.99 -12.79
C CYS A 125 -12.42 2.49 -13.08
N ILE A 126 -11.65 2.07 -14.10
CA ILE A 126 -11.53 0.66 -14.49
C ILE A 126 -10.89 -0.14 -13.35
N SER A 127 -9.86 0.39 -12.68
CA SER A 127 -9.19 -0.32 -11.59
C SER A 127 -10.04 -0.38 -10.32
N LEU A 128 -10.78 0.67 -9.94
CA LEU A 128 -11.74 0.60 -8.83
C LEU A 128 -12.86 -0.40 -9.08
N ILE A 129 -13.50 -0.34 -10.25
CA ILE A 129 -14.56 -1.29 -10.63
C ILE A 129 -13.98 -2.70 -10.72
N GLY A 130 -12.79 -2.86 -11.30
CA GLY A 130 -12.10 -4.14 -11.40
C GLY A 130 -11.80 -4.73 -10.03
N GLN A 131 -11.26 -3.95 -9.09
CA GLN A 131 -11.02 -4.42 -7.71
C GLN A 131 -12.31 -4.74 -6.98
N TYR A 132 -13.38 -3.98 -7.21
CA TYR A 132 -14.71 -4.29 -6.68
C TYR A 132 -15.23 -5.64 -7.19
N VAL A 133 -15.20 -5.87 -8.51
CA VAL A 133 -15.62 -7.14 -9.11
C VAL A 133 -14.73 -8.29 -8.64
N LEU A 134 -13.41 -8.08 -8.58
CA LEU A 134 -12.47 -9.08 -8.10
C LEU A 134 -12.75 -9.46 -6.64
N THR A 135 -12.99 -8.46 -5.80
CA THR A 135 -13.35 -8.65 -4.40
C THR A 135 -14.70 -9.34 -4.27
N PHE A 136 -15.69 -9.03 -5.10
CA PHE A 136 -16.97 -9.74 -5.14
C PHE A 136 -16.81 -11.23 -5.50
N VAL A 137 -15.92 -11.55 -6.44
CA VAL A 137 -15.63 -12.94 -6.85
C VAL A 137 -14.82 -13.68 -5.79
N MET A 138 -13.92 -12.99 -5.09
CA MET A 138 -13.00 -13.56 -4.09
C MET A 138 -13.59 -13.63 -2.68
N ILE A 139 -14.52 -12.72 -2.35
CA ILE A 139 -15.33 -12.81 -1.13
C ILE A 139 -16.20 -14.00 -1.23
N PRO A 140 -16.06 -14.85 -0.23
CA PRO A 140 -15.64 -16.22 -0.45
C PRO A 140 -16.34 -16.72 -1.69
N LEU A 141 -15.55 -16.99 -2.74
CA LEU A 141 -15.90 -17.84 -3.88
C LEU A 141 -17.28 -18.45 -3.68
N PHE A 142 -18.23 -17.67 -4.18
CA PHE A 142 -19.67 -17.87 -4.21
C PHE A 142 -20.03 -19.35 -4.00
N PRO A 143 -20.88 -19.73 -3.03
CA PRO A 143 -21.32 -21.13 -2.89
C PRO A 143 -21.71 -21.78 -4.24
N PRO A 144 -22.28 -21.06 -5.23
CA PRO A 144 -22.47 -21.56 -6.59
C PRO A 144 -21.18 -21.84 -7.39
N VAL A 145 -20.14 -21.00 -7.30
CA VAL A 145 -18.84 -21.23 -7.95
C VAL A 145 -18.13 -22.42 -7.32
N MET A 146 -18.15 -22.53 -5.99
CA MET A 146 -17.61 -23.72 -5.29
C MET A 146 -18.38 -24.99 -5.66
N LYS A 147 -19.71 -24.90 -5.84
CA LYS A 147 -20.54 -26.01 -6.34
C LYS A 147 -20.17 -26.47 -7.76
N LEU A 148 -19.63 -25.61 -8.62
CA LEU A 148 -19.14 -26.02 -9.94
C LEU A 148 -17.92 -26.95 -9.83
N PHE A 149 -17.14 -26.83 -8.75
CA PHE A 149 -15.94 -27.64 -8.52
C PHE A 149 -16.22 -28.93 -7.74
N ASN A 150 -17.39 -29.07 -7.11
CA ASN A 150 -17.80 -30.30 -6.40
C ASN A 150 -17.92 -31.53 -7.32
N HIS A 151 -17.86 -31.35 -8.64
CA HIS A 151 -17.87 -32.44 -9.62
C HIS A 151 -16.47 -32.92 -10.01
N LEU A 152 -15.41 -32.25 -9.54
CA LEU A 152 -14.03 -32.65 -9.76
C LEU A 152 -13.54 -33.53 -8.61
N ASP A 153 -12.57 -34.39 -8.89
CA ASP A 153 -11.84 -35.06 -7.82
C ASP A 153 -11.07 -34.03 -6.97
N GLN A 154 -10.79 -34.40 -5.72
CA GLN A 154 -10.22 -33.50 -4.73
C GLN A 154 -8.90 -32.85 -5.21
N ASN A 155 -7.99 -33.62 -5.82
CA ASN A 155 -6.69 -33.11 -6.29
C ASN A 155 -6.84 -32.12 -7.46
N THR A 156 -7.72 -32.42 -8.42
CA THR A 156 -8.01 -31.51 -9.53
C THR A 156 -8.68 -30.22 -9.03
N MET A 157 -9.62 -30.34 -8.09
CA MET A 157 -10.25 -29.18 -7.44
C MET A 157 -9.22 -28.28 -6.74
N HIS A 158 -8.31 -28.85 -5.94
CA HIS A 158 -7.24 -28.12 -5.28
C HIS A 158 -6.37 -27.36 -6.29
N THR A 159 -5.90 -28.04 -7.33
CA THR A 159 -5.03 -27.46 -8.36
C THR A 159 -5.70 -26.28 -9.06
N VAL A 160 -6.98 -26.44 -9.45
CA VAL A 160 -7.75 -25.39 -10.14
C VAL A 160 -7.98 -24.17 -9.24
N GLN A 161 -8.27 -24.38 -7.95
CA GLN A 161 -8.44 -23.29 -6.98
C GLN A 161 -7.14 -22.53 -6.73
N SER A 162 -6.02 -23.23 -6.54
CA SER A 162 -4.70 -22.60 -6.35
C SER A 162 -4.27 -21.78 -7.57
N ILE A 163 -4.53 -22.27 -8.80
CA ILE A 163 -4.28 -21.51 -10.05
C ILE A 163 -5.19 -20.27 -10.12
N ALA A 164 -6.49 -20.43 -9.85
CA ALA A 164 -7.44 -19.32 -9.92
C ALA A 164 -7.07 -18.19 -8.96
N ILE A 165 -6.78 -18.50 -7.70
CA ILE A 165 -6.39 -17.51 -6.68
C ILE A 165 -5.08 -16.81 -7.04
N SER A 166 -4.12 -17.55 -7.61
CA SER A 166 -2.85 -16.98 -8.09
C SER A 166 -3.06 -15.96 -9.21
N VAL A 167 -3.90 -16.28 -10.20
CA VAL A 167 -4.25 -15.36 -11.29
C VAL A 167 -4.98 -14.13 -10.76
N LEU A 168 -5.92 -14.32 -9.82
CA LEU A 168 -6.68 -13.22 -9.22
C LEU A 168 -5.76 -12.31 -8.38
N SER A 169 -4.77 -12.86 -7.68
CA SER A 169 -3.73 -12.09 -6.97
C SER A 169 -2.90 -11.22 -7.92
N LEU A 170 -2.48 -11.76 -9.08
CA LEU A 170 -1.76 -11.00 -10.11
C LEU A 170 -2.61 -9.85 -10.68
N ILE A 171 -3.87 -10.13 -11.01
CA ILE A 171 -4.80 -9.09 -11.49
C ILE A 171 -4.97 -8.01 -10.42
N ASN A 172 -5.16 -8.40 -9.15
CA ASN A 172 -5.28 -7.45 -8.06
C ASN A 172 -4.05 -6.55 -7.94
N GLY A 173 -2.84 -7.11 -8.06
CA GLY A 173 -1.59 -6.33 -8.00
C GLY A 173 -1.52 -5.25 -9.08
N CYS A 174 -1.92 -5.58 -10.32
CA CYS A 174 -2.01 -4.63 -11.42
C CYS A 174 -3.03 -3.51 -11.15
N LEU A 175 -4.26 -3.86 -10.74
CA LEU A 175 -5.32 -2.87 -10.50
C LEU A 175 -4.99 -2.00 -9.28
N SER A 176 -4.41 -2.59 -8.24
CA SER A 176 -3.93 -1.91 -7.04
C SER A 176 -2.86 -0.88 -7.40
N ALA A 177 -1.86 -1.23 -8.23
CA ALA A 177 -0.83 -0.29 -8.67
C ALA A 177 -1.39 0.96 -9.37
N ILE A 178 -2.41 0.78 -10.23
CA ILE A 178 -3.09 1.89 -10.93
C ILE A 178 -3.82 2.80 -9.94
N ASN A 179 -4.58 2.21 -9.00
CA ASN A 179 -5.28 2.96 -7.96
C ASN A 179 -4.30 3.71 -7.05
N PHE A 180 -3.24 3.04 -6.59
CA PHE A 180 -2.23 3.63 -5.73
C PHE A 180 -1.57 4.85 -6.38
N SER A 181 -1.13 4.69 -7.63
CA SER A 181 -0.49 5.75 -8.41
C SER A 181 -1.40 6.94 -8.64
N THR A 182 -2.67 6.69 -8.97
CA THR A 182 -3.62 7.75 -9.29
C THR A 182 -4.03 8.52 -8.04
N PHE A 183 -4.39 7.84 -6.96
CA PHE A 183 -4.92 8.51 -5.76
C PHE A 183 -3.85 9.17 -4.91
N ILE A 184 -2.62 8.64 -4.89
CA ILE A 184 -1.51 9.33 -4.23
C ILE A 184 -1.17 10.64 -4.97
N TYR A 185 -1.17 10.63 -6.31
CA TYR A 185 -0.95 11.85 -7.10
C TYR A 185 -2.04 12.88 -6.80
N ILE A 186 -3.32 12.53 -6.99
CA ILE A 186 -4.46 13.42 -6.75
C ILE A 186 -4.46 14.00 -5.33
N SER A 187 -4.25 13.16 -4.33
CA SER A 187 -4.25 13.61 -2.94
C SER A 187 -3.06 14.52 -2.62
N SER A 188 -1.89 14.25 -3.21
CA SER A 188 -0.71 15.11 -3.09
C SER A 188 -0.89 16.49 -3.74
N THR A 189 -1.54 16.55 -4.92
CA THR A 189 -1.82 17.81 -5.63
C THR A 189 -2.94 18.61 -4.98
N LEU A 190 -3.89 17.97 -4.30
CA LEU A 190 -4.97 18.67 -3.62
C LEU A 190 -4.47 19.45 -2.41
N SER A 191 -3.90 18.77 -1.41
CA SER A 191 -3.16 19.40 -0.30
C SER A 191 -2.48 18.34 0.58
N PRO A 192 -1.51 18.74 1.43
CA PRO A 192 -0.91 17.84 2.42
C PRO A 192 -1.93 17.14 3.34
N GLN A 193 -3.06 17.77 3.68
CA GLN A 193 -4.11 17.15 4.49
C GLN A 193 -4.90 16.08 3.72
N HIS A 194 -5.13 16.28 2.42
CA HIS A 194 -5.78 15.27 1.57
C HIS A 194 -4.89 14.02 1.45
N LEU A 195 -3.57 14.22 1.33
CA LEU A 195 -2.60 13.13 1.35
C LEU A 195 -2.61 12.38 2.68
N ILE A 196 -2.61 13.09 3.83
CA ILE A 196 -2.73 12.44 5.15
C ILE A 196 -4.06 11.68 5.25
N ALA A 197 -5.18 12.25 4.81
CA ALA A 197 -6.48 11.59 4.80
C ALA A 197 -6.46 10.30 3.97
N TYR A 198 -5.83 10.34 2.79
CA TYR A 198 -5.63 9.17 1.95
C TYR A 198 -4.78 8.10 2.65
N MET A 199 -3.67 8.48 3.29
CA MET A 199 -2.82 7.54 4.03
C MET A 199 -3.54 6.90 5.21
N VAL A 200 -4.28 7.68 6.00
CA VAL A 200 -5.14 7.19 7.09
C VAL A 200 -6.18 6.21 6.54
N GLY A 201 -6.83 6.55 5.43
CA GLY A 201 -7.74 5.65 4.73
C GLY A 201 -7.05 4.35 4.30
N SER A 202 -5.84 4.43 3.76
CA SER A 202 -5.06 3.28 3.29
C SER A 202 -4.69 2.29 4.41
N SER A 203 -4.58 2.76 5.65
CA SER A 203 -4.47 1.93 6.87
C SER A 203 -5.84 1.47 7.40
N GLY A 204 -6.89 2.27 7.22
CA GLY A 204 -8.25 1.97 7.64
C GLY A 204 -8.91 0.82 6.87
N GLY A 205 -8.61 0.68 5.56
CA GLY A 205 -9.06 -0.47 4.75
C GLY A 205 -8.62 -1.83 5.30
N PRO A 206 -7.31 -2.08 5.50
CA PRO A 206 -6.80 -3.29 6.14
C PRO A 206 -7.43 -3.58 7.50
N PHE A 207 -7.63 -2.54 8.33
CA PHE A 207 -8.27 -2.68 9.63
C PHE A 207 -9.74 -3.12 9.53
N LEU A 208 -10.51 -2.55 8.60
CA LEU A 208 -11.89 -2.99 8.37
C LEU A 208 -11.93 -4.44 7.88
N ALA A 209 -11.00 -4.82 6.99
CA ALA A 209 -10.91 -6.20 6.50
C ALA A 209 -10.56 -7.20 7.61
N SER A 210 -9.58 -6.86 8.47
CA SER A 210 -9.18 -7.71 9.59
C SER A 210 -10.28 -7.83 10.65
N LEU A 211 -11.02 -6.75 10.91
CA LEU A 211 -12.17 -6.77 11.80
C LEU A 211 -13.28 -7.70 11.27
N ILE A 212 -13.59 -7.64 9.98
CA ILE A 212 -14.57 -8.54 9.34
C ILE A 212 -14.12 -10.01 9.50
N ASN A 213 -12.85 -10.31 9.22
CA ASN A 213 -12.31 -11.68 9.34
C ASN A 213 -12.31 -12.18 10.81
N LEU A 214 -12.03 -11.32 11.78
CA LEU A 214 -12.07 -11.67 13.19
C LEU A 214 -13.50 -11.92 13.69
N ILE A 215 -14.48 -11.13 13.23
CA ILE A 215 -15.90 -11.36 13.51
C ILE A 215 -16.35 -12.70 12.93
N ASP A 216 -15.93 -13.02 11.69
CA ASP A 216 -16.24 -14.32 11.07
C ASP A 216 -15.79 -15.49 11.94
N THR A 217 -14.51 -15.46 12.32
CA THR A 217 -13.85 -16.53 13.08
C THR A 217 -14.43 -16.73 14.48
N THR A 218 -15.04 -15.68 15.05
CA THR A 218 -15.65 -15.72 16.40
C THR A 218 -17.16 -15.94 16.37
N SER A 219 -17.79 -15.93 15.19
CA SER A 219 -19.23 -16.05 15.06
C SER A 219 -19.71 -17.50 15.20
N THR A 220 -20.69 -17.74 16.06
CA THR A 220 -21.38 -19.04 16.18
C THR A 220 -22.34 -19.24 15.01
N GLU A 221 -22.75 -20.49 14.73
CA GLU A 221 -23.70 -20.82 13.66
C GLU A 221 -24.99 -19.99 13.70
N SER A 222 -25.46 -19.59 14.90
CA SER A 222 -26.63 -18.75 15.09
C SER A 222 -26.45 -17.28 14.67
N ASN A 223 -25.20 -16.79 14.57
CA ASN A 223 -24.87 -15.41 14.22
C ASN A 223 -24.43 -15.23 12.76
N LYS A 224 -24.42 -16.30 11.95
CA LYS A 224 -24.03 -16.27 10.53
C LYS A 224 -24.81 -15.26 9.69
N TRP A 225 -26.07 -14.98 10.04
CA TRP A 225 -26.88 -13.96 9.36
C TRP A 225 -26.40 -12.53 9.59
N VAL A 226 -25.97 -12.21 10.82
CA VAL A 226 -25.43 -10.88 11.17
C VAL A 226 -24.10 -10.67 10.46
N TYR A 227 -23.26 -11.70 10.44
CA TYR A 227 -22.02 -11.71 9.66
C TYR A 227 -22.28 -11.51 8.16
N LEU A 228 -23.23 -12.26 7.57
CA LEU A 228 -23.60 -12.12 6.17
C LEU A 228 -24.06 -10.69 5.84
N ILE A 229 -24.85 -10.06 6.71
CA ILE A 229 -25.28 -8.67 6.55
C ILE A 229 -24.07 -7.72 6.61
N ILE A 230 -23.15 -7.91 7.56
CA ILE A 230 -21.94 -7.09 7.69
C ILE A 230 -21.06 -7.22 6.45
N VAL A 231 -20.86 -8.43 5.92
CA VAL A 231 -20.10 -8.67 4.69
C VAL A 231 -20.79 -8.06 3.47
N CYS A 232 -22.10 -8.26 3.31
CA CYS A 232 -22.85 -7.68 2.21
C CYS A 232 -22.84 -6.14 2.24
N VAL A 233 -23.06 -5.52 3.40
CA VAL A 233 -23.05 -4.06 3.54
C VAL A 233 -21.63 -3.51 3.41
N GLY A 234 -20.70 -4.07 4.18
CA GLY A 234 -19.32 -3.59 4.30
C GLY A 234 -18.50 -3.81 3.04
N VAL A 235 -18.78 -4.87 2.28
CA VAL A 235 -17.99 -5.17 1.09
C VAL A 235 -18.70 -5.00 -0.25
N LEU A 236 -20.04 -5.11 -0.30
CA LEU A 236 -20.76 -4.93 -1.57
C LEU A 236 -21.33 -3.53 -1.72
N ILE A 237 -21.96 -3.01 -0.66
CA ILE A 237 -22.68 -1.73 -0.71
C ILE A 237 -21.73 -0.56 -0.48
N ALA A 238 -20.88 -0.62 0.56
CA ALA A 238 -20.02 0.50 0.92
C ALA A 238 -19.01 0.86 -0.19
N PRO A 239 -18.27 -0.08 -0.82
CA PRO A 239 -17.37 0.26 -1.92
C PRO A 239 -18.10 0.82 -3.14
N LEU A 240 -19.31 0.33 -3.44
CA LEU A 240 -20.12 0.86 -4.52
C LEU A 240 -20.53 2.32 -4.26
N ILE A 241 -20.93 2.65 -3.03
CA ILE A 241 -21.22 4.04 -2.62
C ILE A 241 -19.98 4.91 -2.80
N ILE A 242 -18.79 4.42 -2.46
CA ILE A 242 -17.52 5.15 -2.63
C ILE A 242 -17.23 5.42 -4.10
N ILE A 243 -17.43 4.42 -4.98
CA ILE A 243 -17.29 4.58 -6.43
C ILE A 243 -18.28 5.65 -6.95
N VAL A 244 -19.54 5.59 -6.55
CA VAL A 244 -20.56 6.59 -6.93
C VAL A 244 -20.19 7.98 -6.43
N TYR A 245 -19.68 8.08 -5.19
CA TYR A 245 -19.23 9.34 -4.60
C TYR A 245 -18.01 9.91 -5.34
N PHE A 246 -17.09 9.07 -5.79
CA PHE A 246 -15.97 9.47 -6.65
C PHE A 246 -16.46 10.09 -7.97
N PHE A 247 -17.41 9.44 -8.65
CA PHE A 247 -18.02 9.98 -9.87
C PHE A 247 -18.77 11.30 -9.62
N PHE A 248 -19.46 11.42 -8.49
CA PHE A 248 -20.12 12.65 -8.07
C PHE A 248 -19.11 13.78 -7.94
N CYS A 249 -18.06 13.60 -7.12
CA CYS A 249 -17.02 14.60 -6.92
C CYS A 249 -16.32 15.00 -8.23
N TYR A 250 -16.03 14.04 -9.11
CA TYR A 250 -15.49 14.29 -10.45
C TYR A 250 -16.37 15.20 -11.30
N LYS A 251 -17.69 14.99 -11.29
CA LYS A 251 -18.62 15.81 -12.06
C LYS A 251 -18.90 17.18 -11.43
N THR A 252 -18.95 17.26 -10.10
CA THR A 252 -19.43 18.47 -9.41
C THR A 252 -18.35 19.47 -9.03
N ILE A 253 -17.08 19.06 -8.93
CA ILE A 253 -15.99 19.91 -8.45
C ILE A 253 -15.07 20.25 -9.65
N PRO A 254 -15.17 21.45 -10.26
CA PRO A 254 -14.41 21.79 -11.47
C PRO A 254 -12.89 21.69 -11.30
N HIS A 255 -12.37 22.04 -10.12
CA HIS A 255 -10.94 21.93 -9.83
C HIS A 255 -10.47 20.47 -9.77
N PHE A 256 -11.30 19.59 -9.18
CA PHE A 256 -11.04 18.15 -9.16
C PHE A 256 -11.13 17.56 -10.57
N HIS A 257 -12.11 17.99 -11.38
CA HIS A 257 -12.19 17.64 -12.79
C HIS A 257 -10.94 18.08 -13.56
N SER A 258 -10.47 19.31 -13.35
CA SER A 258 -9.26 19.81 -14.00
C SER A 258 -8.03 19.01 -13.62
N LEU A 259 -7.86 18.58 -12.36
CA LEU A 259 -6.71 17.75 -11.95
C LEU A 259 -6.56 16.46 -12.77
N PHE A 260 -7.65 15.89 -13.28
CA PHE A 260 -7.61 14.73 -14.18
C PHE A 260 -7.33 15.07 -15.65
N HIS A 261 -7.39 16.35 -16.01
CA HIS A 261 -7.19 16.88 -17.37
C HIS A 261 -5.96 17.79 -17.51
N ILE A 262 -5.29 18.16 -16.41
CA ILE A 262 -4.07 18.97 -16.46
C ILE A 262 -3.00 18.16 -17.20
N THR A 263 -2.64 18.68 -18.37
CA THR A 263 -1.43 18.32 -19.09
C THR A 263 -0.25 18.98 -18.40
N GLU A 264 0.37 18.32 -17.42
CA GLU A 264 1.70 18.71 -16.98
C GLU A 264 2.70 18.24 -18.05
N GLU A 265 2.95 19.10 -19.03
CA GLU A 265 4.19 19.02 -19.79
C GLU A 265 5.33 19.17 -18.79
N THR A 266 6.15 18.11 -18.64
CA THR A 266 7.37 18.24 -17.85
C THR A 266 8.21 19.37 -18.46
N SER A 267 8.84 20.16 -17.60
CA SER A 267 9.73 21.27 -18.01
C SER A 267 10.79 20.84 -19.04
N PHE A 268 11.11 19.55 -19.12
CA PHE A 268 12.03 18.97 -20.08
C PHE A 268 11.45 18.77 -21.49
N LEU A 269 10.14 18.54 -21.63
CA LEU A 269 9.46 18.37 -22.92
C LEU A 269 9.19 19.72 -23.60
N SER A 270 8.89 20.77 -22.83
CA SER A 270 8.70 22.12 -23.37
C SER A 270 9.97 22.68 -24.03
N ILE A 271 11.15 22.29 -23.53
CA ILE A 271 12.46 22.66 -24.08
C ILE A 271 12.81 21.85 -25.34
N ASN A 272 12.28 20.63 -25.50
CA ASN A 272 12.73 19.65 -26.50
C ASN A 272 11.72 19.34 -27.63
N ASN A 273 10.74 20.21 -27.85
CA ASN A 273 9.75 20.09 -28.94
C ASN A 273 10.33 20.00 -30.37
N ARG A 274 11.65 20.14 -30.54
CA ARG A 274 12.37 20.03 -31.83
C ARG A 274 12.89 18.63 -32.19
N ILE A 275 12.68 17.59 -31.37
CA ILE A 275 13.19 16.23 -31.69
C ILE A 275 12.25 15.53 -32.70
N PRO A 276 12.74 15.16 -33.90
CA PRO A 276 11.89 14.65 -34.99
C PRO A 276 11.46 13.19 -34.85
N SER A 277 12.19 12.33 -34.12
CA SER A 277 11.83 10.92 -33.96
C SER A 277 11.22 10.60 -32.58
N ARG A 278 10.10 9.87 -32.60
CA ARG A 278 9.38 9.45 -31.38
C ARG A 278 10.26 8.62 -30.42
N LEU A 279 11.14 7.77 -30.97
CA LEU A 279 12.04 6.91 -30.19
C LEU A 279 13.18 7.70 -29.51
N ARG A 280 13.74 8.71 -30.19
CA ARG A 280 14.78 9.57 -29.59
C ARG A 280 14.17 10.49 -28.52
N ARG A 281 12.94 10.96 -28.74
CA ARG A 281 12.16 11.70 -27.74
C ARG A 281 11.88 10.84 -26.50
N LEU A 282 11.47 9.58 -26.71
CA LEU A 282 11.30 8.59 -25.65
C LEU A 282 12.59 8.43 -24.83
N PHE A 283 13.72 8.12 -25.47
CA PHE A 283 14.99 7.89 -24.79
C PHE A 283 15.48 9.13 -24.01
N LEU A 284 15.37 10.32 -24.60
CA LEU A 284 15.78 11.56 -23.94
C LEU A 284 14.86 11.92 -22.77
N SER A 285 13.54 11.72 -22.91
CA SER A 285 12.58 11.91 -21.81
C SER A 285 12.89 10.97 -20.66
N THR A 286 13.04 9.67 -20.94
CA THR A 286 13.39 8.68 -19.92
C THR A 286 14.70 9.01 -19.21
N LYS A 287 15.74 9.42 -19.96
CA LYS A 287 17.03 9.81 -19.37
C LYS A 287 16.92 11.01 -18.43
N ALA A 288 16.16 12.04 -18.83
CA ALA A 288 15.94 13.23 -18.02
C ALA A 288 15.15 12.91 -16.74
N SER A 289 14.09 12.12 -16.86
CA SER A 289 13.27 11.73 -15.72
C SER A 289 14.01 10.80 -14.74
N LEU A 290 14.90 9.93 -15.23
CA LEU A 290 15.78 9.14 -14.37
C LEU A 290 16.77 10.03 -13.60
N LEU A 291 17.29 11.10 -14.22
CA LEU A 291 18.14 12.09 -13.55
C LEU A 291 17.34 12.83 -12.46
N GLU A 292 16.09 13.17 -12.74
CA GLU A 292 15.21 13.86 -11.80
C GLU A 292 14.86 12.97 -10.59
N ILE A 293 14.45 11.71 -10.83
CA ILE A 293 14.26 10.71 -9.77
C ILE A 293 15.54 10.56 -8.95
N LYS A 294 16.70 10.42 -9.61
CA LYS A 294 17.99 10.30 -8.92
C LYS A 294 18.26 11.51 -8.02
N ASN A 295 18.05 12.72 -8.53
CA ASN A 295 18.26 13.95 -7.75
C ASN A 295 17.34 14.00 -6.53
N VAL A 296 16.09 13.59 -6.67
CA VAL A 296 15.14 13.51 -5.56
C VAL A 296 15.57 12.49 -4.52
N VAL A 297 15.94 11.29 -4.95
CA VAL A 297 16.42 10.22 -4.04
C VAL A 297 17.68 10.67 -3.30
N VAL A 298 18.61 11.35 -3.96
CA VAL A 298 19.84 11.88 -3.32
C VAL A 298 19.50 12.99 -2.32
N THR A 299 18.62 13.91 -2.70
CA THR A 299 18.24 15.08 -1.88
C THR A 299 17.42 14.68 -0.65
N LEU A 300 16.52 13.70 -0.81
CA LEU A 300 15.62 13.19 0.23
C LEU A 300 16.00 11.80 0.73
N LYS A 301 17.29 11.45 0.64
CA LYS A 301 17.82 10.11 0.96
C LYS A 301 17.34 9.55 2.29
N TYR A 302 17.19 10.38 3.33
CA TYR A 302 16.73 9.92 4.64
C TYR A 302 15.26 9.47 4.63
N SER A 303 14.37 10.23 3.98
CA SER A 303 12.94 9.87 3.85
C SER A 303 12.75 8.68 2.90
N ALA A 304 13.49 8.67 1.78
CA ALA A 304 13.48 7.57 0.82
C ALA A 304 13.97 6.26 1.46
N LEU A 305 15.09 6.30 2.18
CA LEU A 305 15.64 5.13 2.85
C LEU A 305 14.77 4.67 4.03
N SER A 306 14.20 5.61 4.79
CA SER A 306 13.24 5.29 5.85
C SER A 306 12.04 4.52 5.29
N LEU A 307 11.43 5.01 4.20
CA LEU A 307 10.31 4.36 3.54
C LEU A 307 10.67 2.97 2.99
N LEU A 308 11.87 2.82 2.42
CA LEU A 308 12.38 1.53 1.94
C LEU A 308 12.52 0.52 3.08
N LEU A 309 13.23 0.88 4.15
CA LEU A 309 13.49 0.00 5.30
C LEU A 309 12.21 -0.40 6.01
N VAL A 310 11.28 0.54 6.14
CA VAL A 310 9.96 0.31 6.69
C VAL A 310 9.17 -0.70 5.85
N SER A 311 9.18 -0.55 4.52
CA SER A 311 8.47 -1.45 3.60
C SER A 311 9.08 -2.86 3.57
N ILE A 312 10.42 -2.97 3.63
CA ILE A 312 11.13 -4.24 3.77
C ILE A 312 10.75 -4.92 5.08
N CYS A 313 10.86 -4.20 6.21
CA CYS A 313 10.58 -4.75 7.53
C CYS A 313 9.14 -5.28 7.62
N SER A 314 8.16 -4.49 7.19
CA SER A 314 6.75 -4.91 7.21
C SER A 314 6.47 -6.12 6.34
N SER A 315 6.98 -6.15 5.11
CA SER A 315 6.70 -7.24 4.17
C SER A 315 7.51 -8.50 4.47
N TYR A 316 8.66 -8.36 5.14
CA TYR A 316 9.43 -9.48 5.69
C TYR A 316 8.70 -10.13 6.87
N ILE A 317 8.15 -9.32 7.77
CA ILE A 317 7.62 -9.82 9.04
C ILE A 317 6.14 -10.22 8.94
N TYR A 318 5.32 -9.41 8.29
CA TYR A 318 3.89 -9.61 8.16
C TYR A 318 3.53 -9.99 6.70
N PRO A 319 2.60 -10.94 6.47
CA PRO A 319 1.96 -11.81 7.46
C PRO A 319 2.84 -13.00 7.88
N GLY A 320 3.68 -13.53 6.99
CA GLY A 320 4.28 -14.86 7.12
C GLY A 320 5.06 -15.16 8.41
N ILE A 321 6.00 -14.31 8.83
CA ILE A 321 6.87 -14.59 9.98
C ILE A 321 6.11 -14.49 11.31
N LEU A 322 5.19 -13.54 11.46
CA LEU A 322 4.32 -13.44 12.64
C LEU A 322 3.36 -14.63 12.75
N ASN A 323 3.09 -15.29 11.63
CA ASN A 323 2.07 -16.33 11.50
C ASN A 323 2.66 -17.75 11.44
N ASN A 324 3.96 -17.92 11.72
CA ASN A 324 4.61 -19.24 11.72
C ASN A 324 4.22 -20.11 12.94
N PHE A 325 3.19 -19.72 13.69
CA PHE A 325 2.82 -20.33 14.98
C PHE A 325 2.14 -21.71 14.88
N SER A 326 1.87 -22.28 13.69
CA SER A 326 1.25 -23.62 13.63
C SER A 326 1.53 -24.47 12.39
N VAL A 327 2.40 -24.04 11.48
CA VAL A 327 2.66 -24.80 10.24
C VAL A 327 3.28 -26.17 10.54
N THR A 328 3.93 -26.30 11.70
CA THR A 328 4.49 -27.54 12.22
C THR A 328 3.49 -28.45 12.94
N THR A 329 2.19 -28.13 13.00
CA THR A 329 1.15 -29.10 13.41
C THR A 329 0.81 -30.08 12.28
N VAL A 330 1.83 -30.56 11.58
CA VAL A 330 1.75 -31.80 10.81
C VAL A 330 1.65 -32.90 11.87
N THR A 331 0.43 -33.42 12.08
CA THR A 331 0.29 -34.68 12.79
C THR A 331 1.16 -35.74 12.10
N TYR A 332 1.70 -36.70 12.86
CA TYR A 332 2.59 -37.79 12.41
C TYR A 332 2.11 -38.54 11.14
N ASP A 333 0.85 -38.37 10.72
CA ASP A 333 0.22 -38.95 9.53
C ASP A 333 0.10 -37.99 8.32
N GLY A 334 0.73 -36.81 8.34
CA GLY A 334 0.79 -35.90 7.18
C GLY A 334 -0.53 -35.18 6.85
N ARG A 335 -1.53 -35.23 7.72
CA ARG A 335 -2.82 -34.53 7.53
C ARG A 335 -2.84 -33.23 8.32
N VAL A 336 -3.01 -32.11 7.61
CA VAL A 336 -3.29 -30.79 8.20
C VAL A 336 -4.75 -30.81 8.68
N VAL A 337 -4.96 -30.90 9.99
CA VAL A 337 -6.28 -30.73 10.59
C VAL A 337 -6.55 -29.23 10.70
N ASP A 338 -7.72 -28.78 10.28
CA ASP A 338 -8.22 -27.42 10.53
C ASP A 338 -7.99 -27.07 12.01
N ASN A 339 -7.00 -26.21 12.31
CA ASN A 339 -6.73 -25.78 13.67
C ASN A 339 -7.44 -24.45 13.92
N PRO A 340 -8.64 -24.44 14.54
CA PRO A 340 -9.40 -23.21 14.78
C PRO A 340 -8.65 -22.22 15.66
N HIS A 341 -7.76 -22.67 16.54
CA HIS A 341 -6.94 -21.80 17.39
C HIS A 341 -5.90 -21.04 16.58
N TYR A 342 -5.34 -21.65 15.53
CA TYR A 342 -4.40 -20.98 14.63
C TYR A 342 -5.06 -19.86 13.84
N THR A 343 -6.18 -20.16 13.18
CA THR A 343 -6.93 -19.17 12.38
C THR A 343 -7.39 -17.99 13.24
N TYR A 344 -7.81 -18.26 14.48
CA TYR A 344 -8.15 -17.21 15.44
C TYR A 344 -6.93 -16.36 15.85
N HIS A 345 -5.80 -16.98 16.21
CA HIS A 345 -4.58 -16.24 16.58
C HIS A 345 -4.08 -15.36 15.43
N LEU A 346 -4.08 -15.91 14.21
CA LEU A 346 -3.74 -15.22 12.97
C LEU A 346 -4.59 -13.96 12.77
N ASN A 347 -5.91 -14.11 12.82
CA ASN A 347 -6.83 -12.99 12.64
C ASN A 347 -6.70 -11.95 13.76
N LEU A 348 -6.40 -12.38 15.00
CA LEU A 348 -6.13 -11.48 16.11
C LEU A 348 -4.84 -10.66 15.91
N VAL A 349 -3.74 -11.29 15.54
CA VAL A 349 -2.45 -10.61 15.28
C VAL A 349 -2.58 -9.64 14.12
N THR A 350 -3.22 -10.05 13.03
CA THR A 350 -3.54 -9.19 11.87
C THR A 350 -4.43 -8.01 12.27
N PHE A 351 -5.45 -8.24 13.10
CA PHE A 351 -6.31 -7.18 13.63
C PHE A 351 -5.52 -6.16 14.46
N VAL A 352 -4.69 -6.62 15.40
CA VAL A 352 -3.87 -5.74 16.24
C VAL A 352 -2.88 -4.94 15.38
N PHE A 353 -2.16 -5.59 14.47
CA PHE A 353 -1.22 -4.90 13.57
C PHE A 353 -1.92 -3.79 12.76
N THR A 354 -3.04 -4.11 12.10
CA THR A 354 -3.77 -3.16 11.25
C THR A 354 -4.45 -2.04 12.03
N ALA A 355 -4.96 -2.32 13.24
CA ALA A 355 -5.52 -1.30 14.12
C ALA A 355 -4.46 -0.27 14.53
N PHE A 356 -3.27 -0.74 14.92
CA PHE A 356 -2.19 0.15 15.31
C PHE A 356 -1.51 0.83 14.13
N ASP A 357 -1.51 0.24 12.93
CA ASP A 357 -1.15 0.95 11.69
C ASP A 357 -2.07 2.15 11.44
N LEU A 358 -3.38 1.97 11.58
CA LEU A 358 -4.35 3.07 11.49
C LEU A 358 -4.09 4.15 12.55
N ILE A 359 -3.88 3.76 13.82
CA ILE A 359 -3.55 4.71 14.90
C ILE A 359 -2.26 5.47 14.56
N GLY A 360 -1.21 4.78 14.10
CA GLY A 360 0.05 5.37 13.69
C GLY A 360 -0.10 6.42 12.60
N SER A 361 -0.93 6.14 11.58
CA SER A 361 -1.26 7.08 10.50
C SER A 361 -2.07 8.28 11.00
N ILE A 362 -3.01 8.08 11.96
CA ILE A 362 -3.78 9.17 12.58
C ILE A 362 -2.89 10.10 13.39
N LEU A 363 -1.87 9.58 14.09
CA LEU A 363 -0.93 10.38 14.88
C LEU A 363 -0.18 11.42 14.03
N THR A 364 -0.12 11.27 12.70
CA THR A 364 0.45 12.28 11.79
C THR A 364 -0.35 13.58 11.73
N PHE A 365 -1.60 13.63 12.22
CA PHE A 365 -2.33 14.89 12.41
C PHE A 365 -1.81 15.74 13.57
N LEU A 366 -1.01 15.15 14.49
CA LEU A 366 -0.41 15.90 15.57
C LEU A 366 0.62 16.89 15.01
N PRO A 367 0.77 18.08 15.62
CA PRO A 367 1.71 19.11 15.16
C PRO A 367 3.18 18.79 15.48
N ILE A 368 3.54 17.50 15.51
CA ILE A 368 4.88 17.01 15.82
C ILE A 368 5.48 16.47 14.52
N GLU A 369 6.30 17.28 13.84
CA GLU A 369 7.01 16.82 12.64
C GLU A 369 8.35 16.18 13.05
N PRO A 370 8.55 14.86 12.89
CA PRO A 370 9.81 14.22 13.28
C PRO A 370 10.95 14.73 12.41
N SER A 371 12.18 14.81 12.93
CA SER A 371 13.34 15.24 12.12
C SER A 371 13.72 14.18 11.07
N LYS A 372 14.45 14.56 10.01
CA LYS A 372 14.92 13.60 8.96
C LYS A 372 15.78 12.47 9.56
N LYS A 373 16.59 12.77 10.58
CA LYS A 373 17.44 11.80 11.28
C LYS A 373 16.62 10.86 12.18
N SER A 374 15.61 11.41 12.87
CA SER A 374 14.71 10.63 13.73
C SER A 374 13.89 9.60 12.95
N LEU A 375 13.41 9.96 11.75
CA LEU A 375 12.71 9.01 10.85
C LEU A 375 13.61 7.83 10.46
N LEU A 376 14.82 8.10 9.98
CA LEU A 376 15.75 7.04 9.58
C LEU A 376 16.19 6.20 10.79
N GLY A 377 16.54 6.84 11.90
CA GLY A 377 16.94 6.15 13.13
C GLY A 377 15.85 5.19 13.61
N SER A 378 14.60 5.66 13.67
CA SER A 378 13.44 4.83 14.05
C SER A 378 13.24 3.66 13.08
N SER A 379 13.47 3.86 11.78
CA SER A 379 13.34 2.81 10.76
C SER A 379 14.42 1.73 10.87
N ILE A 380 15.66 2.13 11.17
CA ILE A 380 16.78 1.20 11.42
C ILE A 380 16.53 0.43 12.71
N THR A 381 16.20 1.13 13.79
CA THR A 381 15.86 0.52 15.08
C THR A 381 14.72 -0.47 14.91
N ARG A 382 13.68 -0.11 14.17
CA ARG A 382 12.57 -1.00 13.80
C ARG A 382 13.09 -2.26 13.11
N LEU A 383 13.84 -2.13 12.01
CA LEU A 383 14.37 -3.29 11.29
C LEU A 383 15.20 -4.21 12.21
N THR A 384 16.14 -3.66 12.99
CA THR A 384 17.02 -4.44 13.87
C THR A 384 16.23 -5.14 14.99
N ILE A 385 15.40 -4.38 15.71
CA ILE A 385 14.64 -4.89 16.86
C ILE A 385 13.66 -5.96 16.41
N PHE A 386 12.85 -5.69 15.38
CA PHE A 386 11.81 -6.64 15.00
C PHE A 386 12.36 -7.86 14.27
N THR A 387 13.49 -7.76 13.56
CA THR A 387 14.17 -8.96 13.03
C THR A 387 14.68 -9.85 14.17
N LEU A 388 15.30 -9.27 15.21
CA LEU A 388 15.75 -10.01 16.39
C LEU A 388 14.60 -10.64 17.17
N PHE A 389 13.54 -9.88 17.45
CA PHE A 389 12.36 -10.40 18.16
C PHE A 389 11.67 -11.52 17.37
N CYS A 390 11.50 -11.38 16.05
CA CYS A 390 10.89 -12.43 15.23
C CYS A 390 11.71 -13.74 15.25
N SER A 391 13.04 -13.65 15.23
CA SER A 391 13.90 -14.83 15.35
C SER A 391 13.76 -15.51 16.72
N VAL A 392 13.68 -14.75 17.81
CA VAL A 392 13.51 -15.29 19.18
C VAL A 392 12.12 -15.92 19.35
N ILE A 393 11.07 -15.28 18.82
CA ILE A 393 9.69 -15.78 18.83
C ILE A 393 9.61 -17.10 18.05
N ASN A 394 10.16 -17.17 16.84
CA ASN A 394 10.14 -18.38 16.03
C ASN A 394 10.89 -19.54 16.69
N ILE A 395 12.04 -19.27 17.32
CA ILE A 395 12.78 -20.28 18.09
C ILE A 395 11.95 -20.74 19.30
N GLY A 396 11.34 -19.81 20.04
CA GLY A 396 10.49 -20.11 21.19
C GLY A 396 9.29 -20.99 20.85
N ASN A 397 8.65 -20.75 19.71
CA ASN A 397 7.47 -21.49 19.27
C ASN A 397 7.80 -22.93 18.87
N LEU A 398 8.99 -23.18 18.31
CA LEU A 398 9.45 -24.54 17.99
C LEU A 398 9.62 -25.42 19.25
N PHE A 399 9.93 -24.82 20.41
CA PHE A 399 10.05 -25.56 21.67
C PHE A 399 8.70 -25.92 22.31
N VAL A 400 7.61 -25.20 21.99
CA VAL A 400 6.28 -25.43 22.57
C VAL A 400 5.54 -26.59 21.89
N ILE A 401 5.93 -26.98 20.67
CA ILE A 401 5.20 -27.96 19.84
C ILE A 401 5.64 -29.42 20.09
N ASN A 402 6.80 -29.65 20.72
CA ASN A 402 7.33 -31.01 20.89
C ASN A 402 6.89 -31.74 22.16
N ASP A 403 6.30 -31.07 23.16
CA ASP A 403 5.97 -31.69 24.44
C ASP A 403 4.49 -31.48 24.82
N ASN A 404 3.86 -32.59 25.24
CA ASN A 404 2.49 -32.74 25.75
C ASN A 404 1.77 -31.43 26.12
N GLU A 405 0.68 -31.12 25.42
CA GLU A 405 -0.23 -29.98 25.66
C GLU A 405 -0.81 -29.90 27.09
N ASN A 406 -0.60 -30.93 27.92
CA ASN A 406 -1.06 -31.00 29.30
C ASN A 406 -0.03 -30.51 30.35
N ASP A 407 1.21 -30.17 29.97
CA ASP A 407 2.19 -29.59 30.89
C ASP A 407 1.89 -28.10 31.15
N PRO A 408 1.62 -27.68 32.41
CA PRO A 408 1.37 -26.29 32.75
C PRO A 408 2.50 -25.33 32.36
N LEU A 409 3.75 -25.80 32.31
CA LEU A 409 4.92 -25.02 31.93
C LEU A 409 4.93 -24.74 30.42
N VAL A 410 4.58 -25.73 29.61
CA VAL A 410 4.46 -25.62 28.14
C VAL A 410 3.32 -24.66 27.80
N GLN A 411 2.16 -24.80 28.46
CA GLN A 411 1.04 -23.87 28.31
C GLN A 411 1.41 -22.43 28.68
N SER A 412 2.05 -22.23 29.85
CA SER A 412 2.48 -20.91 30.33
C SER A 412 3.50 -20.25 29.37
N THR A 413 4.40 -21.05 28.80
CA THR A 413 5.37 -20.61 27.79
C THR A 413 4.66 -20.20 26.49
N GLY A 414 3.68 -20.97 26.04
CA GLY A 414 2.83 -20.64 24.89
C GLY A 414 2.08 -19.31 25.07
N TYR A 415 1.46 -19.07 26.24
CA TYR A 415 0.80 -17.79 26.53
C TYR A 415 1.77 -16.60 26.52
N PHE A 416 2.99 -16.79 27.04
CA PHE A 416 4.02 -15.75 27.05
C PHE A 416 4.46 -15.37 25.62
N PHE A 417 4.73 -16.34 24.76
CA PHE A 417 5.07 -16.08 23.35
C PHE A 417 3.89 -15.48 22.57
N GLY A 418 2.66 -15.92 22.85
CA GLY A 418 1.44 -15.30 22.30
C GLY A 418 1.29 -13.83 22.70
N PHE A 419 1.61 -13.47 23.94
CA PHE A 419 1.63 -12.08 24.40
C PHE A 419 2.71 -11.26 23.71
N ILE A 420 3.93 -11.79 23.58
CA ILE A 420 5.03 -11.14 22.87
C ILE A 420 4.62 -10.84 21.42
N ASN A 421 3.97 -11.79 20.73
CA ASN A 421 3.47 -11.59 19.36
C ASN A 421 2.53 -10.39 19.25
N ILE A 422 1.57 -10.28 20.17
CA ILE A 422 0.61 -9.17 20.19
C ILE A 422 1.34 -7.84 20.41
N VAL A 423 2.30 -7.79 21.35
CA VAL A 423 3.10 -6.58 21.60
C VAL A 423 3.95 -6.21 20.38
N CYS A 424 4.58 -7.19 19.73
CA CYS A 424 5.34 -6.97 18.50
C CYS A 424 4.44 -6.45 17.37
N ALA A 425 3.26 -7.05 17.17
CA ALA A 425 2.30 -6.62 16.16
C ALA A 425 1.82 -5.18 16.41
N LEU A 426 1.55 -4.81 17.66
CA LEU A 426 1.19 -3.46 18.07
C LEU A 426 2.29 -2.46 17.71
N LEU A 427 3.52 -2.72 18.14
CA LEU A 427 4.64 -1.80 17.91
C LEU A 427 5.05 -1.74 16.42
N LEU A 428 4.94 -2.84 15.69
CA LEU A 428 5.12 -2.88 14.24
C LEU A 428 4.05 -2.04 13.52
N GLY A 429 2.78 -2.17 13.91
CA GLY A 429 1.68 -1.43 13.34
C GLY A 429 1.84 0.07 13.56
N ILE A 430 2.00 0.52 14.80
CA ILE A 430 2.08 1.96 15.09
C ILE A 430 3.28 2.63 14.40
N THR A 431 4.43 1.95 14.34
CA THR A 431 5.61 2.48 13.66
C THR A 431 5.49 2.40 12.13
N GLN A 432 4.72 1.46 11.58
CA GLN A 432 4.38 1.41 10.15
C GLN A 432 3.63 2.67 9.72
N GLY A 433 2.43 2.88 10.27
CA GLY A 433 1.55 3.96 9.82
C GLY A 433 2.18 5.33 9.98
N TYR A 434 2.84 5.54 11.13
CA TYR A 434 3.50 6.82 11.44
C TYR A 434 4.68 7.11 10.51
N LEU A 435 5.61 6.15 10.34
CA LEU A 435 6.83 6.38 9.55
C LEU A 435 6.53 6.44 8.04
N VAL A 436 5.63 5.60 7.52
CA VAL A 436 5.22 5.63 6.11
C VAL A 436 4.57 6.98 5.79
N THR A 437 3.55 7.38 6.55
CA THR A 437 2.80 8.63 6.31
C THR A 437 3.71 9.85 6.34
N HIS A 438 4.59 9.98 7.36
CA HIS A 438 5.53 11.10 7.42
C HIS A 438 6.59 11.08 6.32
N SER A 439 7.06 9.91 5.89
CA SER A 439 8.06 9.80 4.83
C SER A 439 7.50 10.25 3.49
N ILE A 440 6.29 9.78 3.15
CA ILE A 440 5.56 10.17 1.95
C ILE A 440 5.25 11.67 1.97
N LEU A 441 4.71 12.18 3.08
CA LEU A 441 4.41 13.60 3.24
C LEU A 441 5.65 14.48 3.01
N LYS A 442 6.82 14.07 3.52
CA LYS A 442 8.07 14.79 3.29
C LYS A 442 8.54 14.74 1.84
N ILE A 443 8.37 13.60 1.16
CA ILE A 443 8.69 13.48 -0.26
C ILE A 443 7.80 14.41 -1.08
N SER A 444 6.48 14.36 -0.86
CA SER A 444 5.51 15.19 -1.58
C SER A 444 5.62 16.69 -1.26
N LYS A 445 6.11 17.09 -0.07
CA LYS A 445 6.30 18.51 0.28
C LYS A 445 7.49 19.18 -0.40
N HIS A 446 8.51 18.43 -0.80
CA HIS A 446 9.82 19.00 -1.20
C HIS A 446 10.13 18.83 -2.69
N VAL A 447 9.21 18.24 -3.46
CA VAL A 447 9.39 17.84 -4.85
C VAL A 447 8.09 18.07 -5.58
N GLU A 448 8.16 18.30 -6.90
CA GLU A 448 7.00 18.21 -7.79
C GLU A 448 6.20 16.92 -7.53
N GLU A 449 4.88 17.06 -7.44
CA GLU A 449 3.93 16.04 -7.00
C GLU A 449 4.05 14.75 -7.82
N LYS A 450 4.24 14.89 -9.13
CA LYS A 450 4.42 13.77 -10.07
C LYS A 450 5.69 12.97 -9.77
N VAL A 451 6.81 13.64 -9.54
CA VAL A 451 8.10 12.98 -9.27
C VAL A 451 8.10 12.41 -7.85
N GLY A 452 7.58 13.15 -6.87
CA GLY A 452 7.43 12.68 -5.49
C GLY A 452 6.54 11.42 -5.39
N THR A 453 5.45 11.40 -6.15
CA THR A 453 4.60 10.21 -6.33
C THR A 453 5.40 9.04 -6.92
N ASN A 454 6.06 9.23 -8.06
CA ASN A 454 6.82 8.17 -8.72
C ASN A 454 7.91 7.57 -7.82
N VAL A 455 8.65 8.42 -7.07
CA VAL A 455 9.66 7.99 -6.11
C VAL A 455 9.04 7.17 -4.98
N THR A 456 7.93 7.64 -4.43
CA THR A 456 7.18 6.93 -3.37
C THR A 456 6.74 5.55 -3.82
N LEU A 457 6.12 5.46 -5.01
CA LEU A 457 5.64 4.21 -5.60
C LEU A 457 6.78 3.19 -5.78
N ILE A 458 7.89 3.61 -6.42
CA ILE A 458 9.04 2.73 -6.67
C ILE A 458 9.62 2.21 -5.37
N ILE A 459 9.81 3.07 -4.37
CA ILE A 459 10.45 2.70 -3.11
C ILE A 459 9.60 1.70 -2.32
N ILE A 460 8.28 1.93 -2.23
CA ILE A 460 7.37 1.03 -1.51
C ILE A 460 7.34 -0.32 -2.22
N SER A 461 7.12 -0.36 -3.54
CA SER A 461 7.07 -1.63 -4.28
C SER A 461 8.38 -2.40 -4.23
N LEU A 462 9.53 -1.71 -4.35
CA LEU A 462 10.84 -2.36 -4.24
C LEU A 462 11.04 -2.94 -2.84
N GLY A 463 10.72 -2.16 -1.80
CA GLY A 463 10.84 -2.62 -0.42
C GLY A 463 9.94 -3.82 -0.13
N SER A 464 8.72 -3.83 -0.64
CA SER A 464 7.79 -4.94 -0.49
C SER A 464 8.25 -6.21 -1.20
N ILE A 465 8.72 -6.12 -2.46
CA ILE A 465 9.26 -7.27 -3.21
C ILE A 465 10.47 -7.87 -2.48
N ILE A 466 11.40 -7.02 -2.02
CA ILE A 466 12.58 -7.49 -1.27
C ILE A 466 12.13 -8.18 0.02
N GLY A 467 11.24 -7.55 0.78
CA GLY A 467 10.75 -8.09 2.05
C GLY A 467 10.05 -9.45 1.87
N THR A 468 9.13 -9.58 0.92
CA THR A 468 8.44 -10.86 0.67
C THR A 468 9.37 -11.93 0.12
N THR A 469 10.36 -11.56 -0.70
CA THR A 469 11.38 -12.51 -1.18
C THR A 469 12.20 -13.06 -0.02
N ILE A 470 12.67 -12.19 0.89
CA ILE A 470 13.40 -12.62 2.09
C ILE A 470 12.51 -13.49 2.98
N GLN A 471 11.24 -13.11 3.18
CA GLN A 471 10.27 -13.90 3.94
C GLN A 471 10.13 -15.32 3.38
N ILE A 472 9.95 -15.46 2.06
CA ILE A 472 9.86 -16.78 1.40
C ILE A 472 11.15 -17.57 1.60
N MET A 473 12.33 -16.94 1.43
CA MET A 473 13.62 -17.63 1.60
C MET A 473 13.78 -18.17 3.02
N VAL A 474 13.48 -17.36 4.03
CA VAL A 474 13.56 -17.77 5.44
C VAL A 474 12.56 -18.88 5.74
N LEU A 475 11.29 -18.71 5.37
CA LEU A 475 10.25 -19.71 5.63
C LEU A 475 10.52 -21.04 4.91
N SER A 476 11.03 -21.00 3.67
CA SER A 476 11.36 -22.21 2.90
C SER A 476 12.53 -23.00 3.51
N ILE A 477 13.49 -22.31 4.14
CA ILE A 477 14.58 -22.95 4.90
C ILE A 477 14.02 -23.56 6.19
N CYS A 478 13.15 -22.83 6.89
CA CYS A 478 12.55 -23.28 8.15
C CYS A 478 11.53 -24.42 7.98
N SER A 479 10.89 -24.58 6.82
CA SER A 479 9.90 -25.62 6.54
C SER A 479 10.49 -26.92 5.98
N ALA A 480 11.77 -26.92 5.60
CA ALA A 480 12.48 -28.10 5.08
C ALA A 480 13.17 -28.92 6.19
N LEU A 481 13.19 -28.38 7.42
CA LEU A 481 13.49 -29.06 8.68
C LEU A 481 12.19 -29.54 9.30
#